data_AF-A0A448W9V9-F1
#
_entry.id   AF-A0A448W9V9-F1
#
_cell.length_a   1.000
_cell.length_b   1.000
_cell.length_c   1.000
_cell.angle_alpha   90.00
_cell.angle_beta   90.00
_cell.angle_gamma   90.00
#
_symmetry.space_group_name_H-M   'P 1'
#
loop_
_entity.id
_entity.type
_entity.pdbx_description
1 polymer ?
#
loop_
_entity_poly.entity_id
_entity_poly.type
_entity_poly.pdbx_seq_one_letter_code
_entity_poly.pdbx_strand_id
1 'polypeptide(L)' 'MDALIKTRLQVLISDFSDNCGYKFDVFIVCDAFEGKKLIERHRLVHEALKNEMSEIHALTLKTLTTKQYQEHKLLDS' A
#
# COMPACT_ATOMS: atom_id res chain seq x y z
N MET A 1 17.28 19.34 7.62
CA MET A 1 17.60 17.96 8.05
C MET A 1 16.63 17.00 7.35
N ASP A 2 16.49 17.04 6.01
CA ASP A 2 15.26 16.49 5.38
C ASP A 2 15.55 15.73 4.07
N ALA A 3 16.80 15.32 3.85
CA ALA A 3 17.23 14.75 2.57
C ALA A 3 17.51 13.23 2.60
N LEU A 4 17.47 12.58 3.78
CA LEU A 4 17.83 11.16 3.92
C LEU A 4 16.63 10.20 3.97
N ILE A 5 15.38 10.69 3.90
CA ILE A 5 14.17 9.84 3.85
C ILE A 5 13.72 9.59 2.39
N LYS A 6 14.41 10.17 1.40
CA LYS A 6 14.00 10.20 -0.02
C LYS A 6 13.86 8.83 -0.70
N THR A 7 14.13 7.72 -0.02
CA THR A 7 14.06 6.38 -0.60
C THR A 7 13.59 5.33 0.41
N ARG A 8 12.62 5.67 1.27
CA ARG A 8 12.02 4.68 2.17
C ARG A 8 10.70 4.16 1.59
N LEU A 9 10.71 2.90 1.16
CA LEU A 9 9.49 2.13 0.96
C LEU A 9 8.84 1.91 2.34
N GLN A 10 7.60 2.36 2.52
CA GLN A 10 6.83 2.05 3.73
C GLN A 10 5.71 1.08 3.34
N VAL A 11 5.66 -0.05 4.03
CA VAL A 11 4.60 -1.04 3.87
C VAL A 11 3.97 -1.23 5.25
N LEU A 12 2.67 -0.98 5.32
CA LEU A 12 1.86 -1.17 6.51
C LEU A 12 0.80 -2.21 6.16
N ILE A 13 0.73 -3.26 6.96
CA ILE A 13 -0.23 -4.35 6.78
C ILE A 13 -1.08 -4.38 8.05
N SER A 14 -2.39 -4.31 7.88
CA SER A 14 -3.37 -4.44 8.94
C SER A 14 -4.23 -5.66 8.65
N ASP A 15 -4.27 -6.61 9.58
CA ASP A 15 -5.18 -7.73 9.49
C ASP A 15 -6.55 -7.32 10.03
N PHE A 16 -7.58 -7.65 9.27
CA PHE A 16 -8.98 -7.48 9.63
C PHE A 16 -9.73 -8.79 9.34
N SER A 17 -9.03 -9.92 9.44
CA SER A 17 -9.63 -11.23 9.22
C SER A 17 -10.79 -11.44 10.19
N ASP A 18 -11.92 -11.83 9.63
CA ASP A 18 -13.15 -12.06 10.36
C ASP A 18 -13.62 -13.50 10.10
N ASN A 19 -14.69 -13.95 10.74
CA ASN A 19 -15.14 -15.35 10.66
C ASN A 19 -15.55 -15.81 9.23
N CYS A 20 -15.60 -14.89 8.25
CA CYS A 20 -15.82 -15.16 6.83
C CYS A 20 -14.53 -15.30 5.99
N GLY A 21 -13.34 -15.20 6.58
CA GLY A 21 -12.06 -15.42 5.89
C GLY A 21 -11.01 -14.33 6.13
N TYR A 22 -9.84 -14.52 5.53
CA TYR A 22 -8.71 -13.62 5.69
C TYR A 22 -8.94 -12.30 4.94
N LYS A 23 -8.87 -11.20 5.70
CA LYS A 23 -8.95 -9.85 5.15
C LYS A 23 -7.70 -9.07 5.55
N PHE A 24 -7.04 -8.50 4.55
CA PHE A 24 -5.83 -7.72 4.77
C PHE A 24 -5.97 -6.35 4.13
N ASP A 25 -5.61 -5.33 4.89
CA ASP A 25 -5.42 -3.96 4.42
C ASP A 25 -3.93 -3.71 4.27
N VAL A 26 -3.48 -3.49 3.03
CA VAL A 26 -2.08 -3.25 2.71
C VAL A 26 -1.93 -1.83 2.19
N PHE A 27 -1.22 -1.02 2.97
CA PHE A 27 -0.87 0.36 2.65
C PHE A 27 0.59 0.42 2.23
N ILE A 28 0.83 0.88 1.01
CA ILE A 28 2.16 0.95 0.42
C ILE A 28 2.45 2.39 0.04
N VAL A 29 3.49 2.97 0.63
CA VAL A 29 3.99 4.30 0.31
C VAL A 29 5.33 4.17 -0.42
N CYS A 30 5.36 4.61 -1.68
CA CYS A 30 6.58 4.56 -2.49
C CYS A 30 6.59 5.64 -3.58
N ASP A 31 7.75 6.26 -3.81
CA ASP A 31 7.98 7.16 -4.95
C ASP A 31 7.91 6.44 -6.31
N ALA A 32 8.13 5.12 -6.36
CA ALA A 32 8.02 4.34 -7.60
C ALA A 32 6.60 4.31 -8.19
N PHE A 33 5.61 4.75 -7.43
CA PHE A 33 4.23 4.94 -7.88
C PHE A 33 3.99 6.31 -8.50
N GLU A 34 4.90 7.28 -8.33
CA GLU A 34 4.81 8.59 -8.97
C GLU A 34 4.81 8.40 -10.50
N GLY A 35 3.84 9.02 -11.18
CA GLY A 35 3.62 8.85 -12.62
C GLY A 35 2.90 7.56 -13.06
N LYS A 36 2.70 6.56 -12.20
CA LYS A 36 1.92 5.35 -12.52
C LYS A 36 0.44 5.52 -12.19
N LYS A 37 -0.45 4.97 -13.02
CA LYS A 37 -1.89 4.96 -12.74
C LYS A 37 -2.23 4.01 -11.60
N LEU A 38 -3.31 4.29 -10.86
CA LEU A 38 -3.78 3.45 -9.75
C LEU A 38 -3.92 1.97 -10.16
N ILE A 39 -4.51 1.70 -11.32
CA ILE A 39 -4.67 0.33 -11.86
C ILE A 39 -3.33 -0.38 -12.04
N GLU A 40 -2.30 0.30 -12.54
CA GLU A 40 -0.97 -0.30 -12.73
C GLU A 40 -0.31 -0.64 -11.40
N ARG A 41 -0.46 0.23 -10.40
CA ARG A 41 0.03 -0.02 -9.04
C ARG A 41 -0.66 -1.24 -8.44
N HIS A 42 -1.98 -1.32 -8.58
CA HIS A 42 -2.76 -2.47 -8.08
C HIS A 42 -2.37 -3.76 -8.79
N ARG A 43 -2.16 -3.73 -10.12
CA ARG A 43 -1.67 -4.90 -10.87
C ARG A 43 -0.33 -5.39 -10.36
N LEU A 44 0.65 -4.50 -10.18
CA LEU A 44 1.97 -4.88 -9.66
C LEU A 44 1.89 -5.58 -8.31
N VAL A 45 1.04 -5.07 -7.42
CA VAL A 45 0.87 -5.63 -6.07
C VAL A 45 0.05 -6.94 -6.12
N HIS A 46 -1.00 -7.01 -6.93
CA HIS A 46 -1.74 -8.25 -7.16
C HIS A 46 -0.86 -9.34 -7.78
N GLU A 47 0.04 -9.00 -8.71
CA GLU A 47 0.97 -9.96 -9.30
C GLU A 47 1.95 -10.49 -8.24
N ALA A 48 2.47 -9.62 -7.37
CA ALA A 48 3.32 -10.02 -6.26
C ALA A 48 2.58 -10.91 -5.24
N LEU A 49 1.29 -10.65 -5.00
CA LEU A 49 0.44 -11.38 -4.05
C LEU A 49 -0.38 -12.49 -4.72
N LYS A 50 -0.14 -12.80 -5.99
CA LYS A 50 -0.97 -13.73 -6.78
C LYS A 50 -1.01 -15.13 -6.16
N ASN A 51 0.10 -15.56 -5.57
CA ASN A 51 0.18 -16.85 -4.87
C ASN A 51 -0.67 -16.86 -3.59
N GLU A 52 -0.61 -15.78 -2.81
CA GLU A 52 -1.34 -15.64 -1.55
C GLU A 52 -2.84 -15.35 -1.76
N MET A 53 -3.22 -14.77 -2.92
CA MET A 53 -4.61 -14.45 -3.26
C MET A 53 -5.54 -15.67 -3.26
N SER A 54 -5.02 -16.89 -3.37
CA SER A 54 -5.86 -18.09 -3.30
C SER A 54 -6.45 -18.33 -1.91
N GLU A 55 -5.85 -17.77 -0.86
CA GLU A 55 -6.26 -17.94 0.54
C GLU A 55 -6.92 -16.67 1.09
N ILE A 56 -6.65 -15.51 0.49
CA ILE A 56 -7.15 -14.20 0.94
C ILE A 56 -8.56 -13.96 0.38
N HIS A 57 -9.54 -13.83 1.27
CA HIS A 57 -10.94 -13.59 0.89
C HIS A 57 -11.19 -12.13 0.50
N ALA A 58 -10.51 -11.19 1.14
CA ALA A 58 -10.53 -9.78 0.73
C ALA A 58 -9.17 -9.12 0.95
N LEU A 59 -8.68 -8.42 -0.07
CA LEU A 59 -7.44 -7.65 0.00
C LEU A 59 -7.74 -6.21 -0.39
N THR A 60 -7.51 -5.28 0.53
CA THR A 60 -7.61 -3.86 0.25
C THR A 60 -6.20 -3.31 0.05
N LEU A 61 -5.94 -2.76 -1.13
CA LEU A 61 -4.67 -2.14 -1.45
C LEU A 61 -4.81 -0.61 -1.48
N LYS A 62 -4.00 0.07 -0.69
CA LYS A 62 -3.87 1.53 -0.76
C LYS A 62 -2.44 1.90 -1.14
N THR A 63 -2.28 2.42 -2.35
CA THR A 63 -0.98 2.76 -2.92
C THR A 63 -0.82 4.27 -3.02
N LEU A 64 0.02 4.82 -2.14
CA LEU A 64 0.28 6.26 -2.05
C LEU A 64 1.71 6.57 -2.47
N THR A 65 1.91 7.75 -3.01
CA THR A 65 3.26 8.30 -3.22
C THR A 65 3.76 8.92 -1.92
N THR A 66 5.07 9.01 -1.73
CA THR A 66 5.67 9.68 -0.56
C THR A 66 5.13 11.10 -0.37
N LYS A 67 4.95 11.87 -1.45
CA LYS A 67 4.30 13.19 -1.42
C LYS A 67 2.88 13.14 -0.84
N GLN A 68 1.99 12.34 -1.45
CA GLN A 68 0.62 12.17 -0.97
C GLN A 68 0.56 11.72 0.49
N TYR A 69 1.43 10.81 0.92
CA TYR A 69 1.47 10.36 2.31
C TYR A 69 1.93 11.47 3.27
N GLN A 70 2.95 12.25 2.89
CA GLN A 70 3.38 13.40 3.69
C GLN A 70 2.29 14.45 3.80
N GLU A 71 1.60 14.76 2.71
CA GLU A 71 0.49 15.71 2.68
C GLU A 71 -0.67 15.26 3.58
N HIS A 72 -1.01 13.96 3.54
CA HIS A 72 -2.02 13.39 4.41
C HIS A 72 -1.62 13.44 5.88
N LYS A 73 -0.37 13.07 6.21
CA LYS A 73 0.15 13.07 7.58
C LYS A 73 0.21 14.48 8.19
N LEU A 74 0.40 15.49 7.36
CA LEU A 74 0.41 16.90 7.79
C LEU A 74 -0.99 17.44 8.08
N LEU A 75 -2.05 16.84 7.51
CA LEU A 75 -3.44 17.25 7.75
C LEU A 75 -4.02 16.70 9.06
N ASP A 76 -3.49 15.58 9.56
CA ASP A 76 -3.93 14.90 10.78
C ASP A 76 -3.19 15.38 12.05
N SER A 77 -2.39 16.45 11.97
CA SER A 77 -1.51 16.93 13.06
C SER A 77 -1.75 18.38 13.49
#